data_AF-A0A2N4Z6T6-F1
#
_entry.id   AF-A0A2N4Z6T6-F1
#
_cell.length_a   1.000
_cell.length_b   1.000
_cell.length_c   1.000
_cell.angle_alpha   90.00
_cell.angle_beta   90.00
_cell.angle_gamma   90.00
#
_symmetry.space_group_name_H-M   'P 1'
#
loop_
_entity.id
_entity.type
_entity.pdbx_description
1 polymer ?
#
loop_
_entity_poly.entity_id
_entity_poly.type
_entity_poly.pdbx_seq_one_letter_code
_entity_poly.pdbx_strand_id
1 'polypeptide(L)'
;DVIRDSPEVVLVWGGSSSVGCNAIQLAVASGYRCVATASARNVGLLKELGASEVLDHSSPAIVEDVIEAMRGRSLAGTLHATGHMKDCFAVVARCEGSRRVAATLAPPDERSFGVEATHISGTSLKDDEVGPMIYREFLPQALAARTFVPAPPAKIVGQGLEMLQAALEALKAGVSAAKIVVTLP
;
A
#
# COMPACT_ATOMS: atom_id res chain seq x y z
N ASP A 1 20.58 5.00 -9.78
CA ASP A 1 19.20 4.50 -9.94
C ASP A 1 18.30 5.56 -9.30
N VAL A 2 17.75 6.47 -10.10
CA VAL A 2 17.28 7.81 -9.66
C VAL A 2 16.26 7.75 -8.50
N ILE A 3 15.44 6.70 -8.47
CA ILE A 3 14.41 6.50 -7.44
C ILE A 3 15.02 6.12 -6.08
N ARG A 4 16.17 5.42 -6.05
CA ARG A 4 16.83 5.03 -4.79
C ARG A 4 17.41 6.24 -4.04
N ASP A 5 17.76 7.29 -4.77
CA ASP A 5 18.39 8.50 -4.23
C ASP A 5 17.39 9.64 -3.96
N SER A 6 16.10 9.45 -4.24
CA SER A 6 15.07 10.48 -4.05
C SER A 6 15.05 11.03 -2.61
N PRO A 7 15.17 12.36 -2.40
CA PRO A 7 15.21 12.95 -1.05
C PRO A 7 13.87 12.79 -0.30
N GLU A 8 12.81 12.42 -1.01
CA GLU A 8 11.48 12.20 -0.48
C GLU A 8 11.10 10.72 -0.50
N VAL A 9 10.36 10.30 0.53
CA VAL A 9 9.92 8.92 0.70
C VAL A 9 8.40 8.84 0.90
N VAL A 10 7.78 7.84 0.26
CA VAL A 10 6.42 7.41 0.55
C VAL A 10 6.48 6.18 1.44
N LEU A 11 5.76 6.23 2.56
CA LEU A 11 5.60 5.09 3.46
C LEU A 11 4.30 4.34 3.14
N VAL A 12 4.39 3.03 2.90
CA VAL A 12 3.23 2.14 2.69
C VAL A 12 3.15 1.13 3.82
N TRP A 13 2.28 1.40 4.80
CA TRP A 13 2.02 0.47 5.90
C TRP A 13 1.02 -0.61 5.48
N GLY A 14 1.42 -1.88 5.50
CA GLY A 14 0.61 -2.99 4.96
C GLY A 14 0.76 -3.19 3.46
N GLY A 15 1.99 -3.12 2.95
CA GLY A 15 2.31 -3.21 1.52
C GLY A 15 1.80 -4.46 0.81
N SER A 16 1.68 -5.60 1.51
CA SER A 16 1.18 -6.85 0.91
C SER A 16 -0.34 -6.94 0.76
N SER A 17 -1.08 -5.90 1.13
CA SER A 17 -2.52 -5.79 0.84
C SER A 17 -2.77 -5.46 -0.63
N SER A 18 -4.00 -5.61 -1.11
CA SER A 18 -4.35 -5.18 -2.47
C SER A 18 -4.07 -3.70 -2.72
N VAL A 19 -4.45 -2.83 -1.78
CA VAL A 19 -4.20 -1.40 -1.93
C VAL A 19 -2.71 -1.08 -1.80
N GLY A 20 -2.02 -1.70 -0.85
CA GLY A 20 -0.58 -1.51 -0.64
C GLY A 20 0.27 -1.87 -1.88
N CYS A 21 -0.03 -2.98 -2.55
CA CYS A 21 0.69 -3.39 -3.75
C CYS A 21 0.54 -2.37 -4.89
N ASN A 22 -0.62 -1.76 -5.03
CA ASN A 22 -0.86 -0.73 -6.04
C ASN A 22 -0.19 0.60 -5.64
N ALA A 23 -0.23 0.95 -4.35
CA ALA A 23 0.38 2.18 -3.83
C ALA A 23 1.90 2.20 -3.97
N ILE A 24 2.58 1.06 -3.75
CA ILE A 24 4.03 0.95 -3.96
C ILE A 24 4.39 1.29 -5.41
N GLN A 25 3.69 0.67 -6.36
CA GLN A 25 3.95 0.89 -7.79
C GLN A 25 3.65 2.34 -8.21
N LEU A 26 2.57 2.94 -7.69
CA LEU A 26 2.23 4.35 -7.96
C LEU A 26 3.28 5.32 -7.37
N ALA A 27 3.79 5.04 -6.16
CA ALA A 27 4.82 5.85 -5.53
C ALA A 27 6.12 5.83 -6.37
N VAL A 28 6.53 4.64 -6.79
CA VAL A 28 7.72 4.43 -7.63
C VAL A 28 7.54 5.08 -9.01
N ALA A 29 6.38 4.90 -9.66
CA ALA A 29 6.07 5.53 -10.94
C ALA A 29 6.05 7.07 -10.85
N SER A 30 5.72 7.62 -9.68
CA SER A 30 5.78 9.04 -9.38
C SER A 30 7.18 9.55 -9.03
N GLY A 31 8.20 8.68 -9.02
CA GLY A 31 9.59 9.04 -8.75
C GLY A 31 9.99 9.07 -7.27
N TYR A 32 9.13 8.60 -6.36
CA TYR A 32 9.44 8.54 -4.93
C TYR A 32 10.16 7.26 -4.54
N ARG A 33 11.06 7.35 -3.55
CA ARG A 33 11.50 6.17 -2.81
C ARG A 33 10.31 5.61 -2.04
N CYS A 34 10.14 4.29 -2.03
CA CYS A 34 9.02 3.65 -1.33
C CYS A 34 9.53 2.70 -0.23
N VAL A 35 9.21 3.01 1.03
CA VAL A 35 9.43 2.11 2.17
C VAL A 35 8.09 1.45 2.52
N ALA A 36 8.07 0.14 2.72
CA ALA A 36 6.84 -0.59 3.00
C ALA A 36 6.96 -1.47 4.26
N THR A 37 5.83 -1.75 4.92
CA THR A 37 5.76 -2.77 5.96
C THR A 37 4.93 -3.97 5.51
N ALA A 38 5.38 -5.19 5.76
CA ALA A 38 4.68 -6.42 5.45
C ALA A 38 5.30 -7.61 6.21
N SER A 39 4.60 -8.75 6.32
CA SER A 39 5.23 -9.95 6.90
C SER A 39 6.45 -10.38 6.08
N ALA A 40 7.51 -10.86 6.74
CA ALA A 40 8.78 -11.22 6.08
C ALA A 40 8.65 -12.09 4.82
N ARG A 41 7.69 -13.03 4.81
CA ARG A 41 7.40 -13.89 3.65
C ARG A 41 7.01 -13.14 2.36
N ASN A 42 6.55 -11.90 2.47
CA ASN A 42 6.09 -11.08 1.33
C ASN A 42 7.16 -10.09 0.84
N VAL A 43 8.36 -10.08 1.43
CA VAL A 43 9.43 -9.13 1.07
C VAL A 43 9.79 -9.22 -0.41
N GLY A 44 9.97 -10.43 -0.94
CA GLY A 44 10.31 -10.65 -2.35
C GLY A 44 9.31 -9.98 -3.30
N LEU A 45 8.03 -10.27 -3.13
CA LEU A 45 6.94 -9.65 -3.90
C LEU A 45 7.01 -8.12 -3.86
N LEU A 46 7.15 -7.52 -2.67
CA LEU A 46 7.11 -6.06 -2.57
C LEU A 46 8.35 -5.38 -3.15
N LYS A 47 9.51 -6.05 -3.09
CA LYS A 47 10.73 -5.60 -3.78
C LYS A 47 10.56 -5.64 -5.29
N GLU A 48 9.92 -6.69 -5.83
CA GLU A 48 9.59 -6.79 -7.27
C GLU A 48 8.64 -5.66 -7.71
N LEU A 49 7.71 -5.25 -6.84
CA LEU A 49 6.82 -4.10 -7.09
C LEU A 49 7.51 -2.73 -6.96
N GLY A 50 8.77 -2.70 -6.54
CA GLY A 50 9.59 -1.49 -6.49
C GLY A 50 9.79 -0.88 -5.10
N ALA A 51 9.34 -1.52 -4.02
CA ALA A 51 9.67 -1.04 -2.68
C ALA A 51 11.20 -1.04 -2.49
N SER A 52 11.78 0.08 -2.06
CA SER A 52 13.22 0.17 -1.78
C SER A 52 13.59 -0.60 -0.52
N GLU A 53 12.70 -0.64 0.46
CA GLU A 53 12.85 -1.38 1.72
C GLU A 53 11.52 -1.95 2.17
N VAL A 54 11.56 -3.13 2.80
CA VAL A 54 10.37 -3.82 3.30
C VAL A 54 10.69 -4.31 4.71
N LEU A 55 9.97 -3.78 5.71
CA LEU A 55 10.22 -4.04 7.12
C LEU A 55 9.14 -4.97 7.67
N ASP A 56 9.54 -5.94 8.50
CA ASP A 56 8.60 -6.90 9.07
C ASP A 56 7.79 -6.27 10.20
N HIS A 57 6.48 -6.14 10.00
CA HIS A 57 5.59 -5.51 10.97
C HIS A 57 5.46 -6.29 12.29
N SER A 58 5.89 -7.56 12.35
CA SER A 58 5.97 -8.29 13.62
C SER A 58 7.22 -7.95 14.45
N SER A 59 8.15 -7.14 13.93
CA SER A 59 9.31 -6.66 14.69
C SER A 59 8.82 -5.83 15.89
N PRO A 60 9.27 -6.13 17.13
CA PRO A 60 8.98 -5.26 18.28
C PRO A 60 9.66 -3.88 18.15
N ALA A 61 10.63 -3.74 17.24
CA ALA A 61 11.33 -2.50 16.94
C ALA A 61 10.81 -1.81 15.67
N ILE A 62 9.66 -2.24 15.11
CA ILE A 62 9.17 -1.78 13.80
C ILE A 62 9.14 -0.25 13.65
N VAL A 63 8.78 0.49 14.71
CA VAL A 63 8.76 1.95 14.68
C VAL A 63 10.17 2.51 14.42
N GLU A 64 11.18 1.99 15.12
CA GLU A 64 12.55 2.46 14.98
C GLU A 64 13.18 1.97 13.68
N ASP A 65 12.90 0.74 13.28
CA ASP A 65 13.37 0.16 12.01
C ASP A 65 12.91 1.00 10.81
N VAL A 66 11.65 1.45 10.82
CA VAL A 66 11.10 2.30 9.74
C VAL A 66 11.67 3.71 9.78
N ILE A 67 11.82 4.31 10.96
CA ILE A 67 12.46 5.65 11.09
C ILE A 67 13.90 5.59 10.56
N GLU A 68 14.64 4.53 10.86
CA GLU A 68 15.99 4.34 10.36
C GLU A 68 16.06 4.20 8.84
N ALA A 69 15.17 3.39 8.26
CA ALA A 69 15.07 3.20 6.81
C ALA A 69 14.79 4.51 6.04
N MET A 70 14.24 5.51 6.72
CA MET A 70 13.89 6.82 6.16
C MET A 70 14.84 7.94 6.62
N ARG A 71 15.92 7.63 7.35
CA ARG A 71 16.85 8.63 7.88
C ARG A 71 17.41 9.53 6.77
N GLY A 72 17.38 10.84 7.02
CA GLY A 72 17.87 11.85 6.09
C GLY A 72 16.94 12.12 4.89
N ARG A 73 15.68 11.67 4.95
CA ARG A 73 14.66 11.87 3.92
C ARG A 73 13.38 12.44 4.55
N SER A 74 12.64 13.24 3.79
CA SER A 74 11.34 13.75 4.21
C SER A 74 10.20 12.86 3.72
N LEU A 75 9.18 12.65 4.54
CA LEU A 75 7.95 12.00 4.12
C LEU A 75 7.22 12.88 3.10
N ALA A 76 7.01 12.38 1.89
CA ALA A 76 6.06 12.95 0.93
C ALA A 76 4.62 12.62 1.36
N GLY A 77 4.39 11.40 1.85
CA GLY A 77 3.10 10.95 2.31
C GLY A 77 3.12 9.52 2.85
N THR A 78 2.03 9.14 3.51
CA THR A 78 1.87 7.80 4.09
C THR A 78 0.52 7.20 3.70
N LEU A 79 0.53 5.93 3.31
CA LEU A 79 -0.67 5.10 3.16
C LEU A 79 -0.70 4.04 4.27
N HIS A 80 -1.86 3.87 4.92
CA HIS A 80 -2.11 2.81 5.88
C HIS A 80 -3.20 1.84 5.40
N ALA A 81 -2.85 0.56 5.28
CA ALA A 81 -3.70 -0.45 4.66
C ALA A 81 -4.09 -1.65 5.55
N THR A 82 -3.93 -1.55 6.88
CA THR A 82 -4.19 -2.68 7.82
C THR A 82 -5.18 -2.39 8.96
N GLY A 83 -5.50 -1.13 9.23
CA GLY A 83 -6.42 -0.71 10.32
C GLY A 83 -5.78 -0.42 11.68
N HIS A 84 -4.66 -1.09 12.03
CA HIS A 84 -3.95 -0.83 13.29
C HIS A 84 -2.89 0.28 13.12
N MET A 85 -3.25 1.52 13.44
CA MET A 85 -2.46 2.70 13.06
C MET A 85 -1.44 3.19 14.10
N LYS A 86 -1.44 2.66 15.32
CA LYS A 86 -0.61 3.17 16.43
C LYS A 86 0.86 3.34 16.05
N ASP A 87 1.49 2.28 15.54
CA ASP A 87 2.91 2.29 15.19
C ASP A 87 3.18 3.15 13.95
N CYS A 88 2.27 3.14 12.98
CA CYS A 88 2.31 4.03 11.81
C CYS A 88 2.30 5.51 12.22
N PHE A 89 1.41 5.90 13.14
CA PHE A 89 1.35 7.26 13.66
C PHE A 89 2.59 7.63 14.46
N ALA A 90 3.14 6.70 15.25
CA ALA A 90 4.38 6.91 15.99
C ALA A 90 5.55 7.22 15.03
N VAL A 91 5.66 6.51 13.90
CA VAL A 91 6.64 6.81 12.85
C VAL A 91 6.39 8.19 12.24
N VAL A 92 5.18 8.47 11.76
CA VAL A 92 4.85 9.71 11.03
C VAL A 92 5.05 10.94 11.92
N ALA A 93 4.73 10.87 13.21
CA ALA A 93 4.93 11.96 14.15
C ALA A 93 6.41 12.34 14.34
N ARG A 94 7.32 11.37 14.19
CA ARG A 94 8.76 11.50 14.48
C ARG A 94 9.62 11.74 13.25
N CYS A 95 9.08 11.61 12.05
CA CYS A 95 9.80 11.85 10.80
C CYS A 95 9.65 13.30 10.33
N GLU A 96 10.54 13.78 9.48
CA GLU A 96 10.39 15.09 8.82
C GLU A 96 9.41 15.00 7.64
N GLY A 97 8.82 16.14 7.24
CA GLY A 97 7.89 16.21 6.11
C GLY A 97 6.42 16.03 6.48
N SER A 98 5.66 15.41 5.58
CA SER A 98 4.21 15.28 5.67
C SER A 98 3.76 14.59 6.96
N ARG A 99 2.74 15.16 7.60
CA ARG A 99 2.04 14.59 8.77
C ARG A 99 0.74 13.87 8.39
N ARG A 100 0.53 13.61 7.09
CA ARG A 100 -0.72 13.03 6.58
C ARG A 100 -0.64 11.53 6.37
N VAL A 101 -1.69 10.85 6.79
CA VAL A 101 -1.92 9.42 6.56
C VAL A 101 -3.23 9.23 5.80
N ALA A 102 -3.14 8.73 4.58
CA ALA A 102 -4.29 8.19 3.87
C ALA A 102 -4.56 6.77 4.38
N ALA A 103 -5.81 6.44 4.70
CA ALA A 103 -6.14 5.17 5.34
C ALA A 103 -7.29 4.43 4.64
N THR A 104 -7.09 3.14 4.38
CA THR A 104 -8.12 2.27 3.75
C THR A 104 -9.27 1.92 4.68
N LEU A 105 -9.10 2.12 5.97
CA LEU A 105 -10.13 1.97 7.00
C LEU A 105 -10.27 3.29 7.74
N ALA A 106 -11.43 3.50 8.38
CA ALA A 106 -11.67 4.68 9.18
C ALA A 106 -10.56 4.83 10.25
N PRO A 107 -9.85 5.96 10.32
CA PRO A 107 -8.88 6.19 11.37
C PRO A 107 -9.60 6.37 12.72
N PRO A 108 -8.91 6.11 13.84
CA PRO A 108 -9.48 6.39 15.16
C PRO A 108 -9.72 7.89 15.36
N ASP A 109 -10.74 8.25 16.15
CA ASP A 109 -11.08 9.65 16.45
C ASP A 109 -9.95 10.38 17.21
N GLU A 110 -9.17 9.63 18.00
CA GLU A 110 -7.99 10.14 18.69
C GLU A 110 -6.86 10.43 17.69
N ARG A 111 -6.83 11.67 17.20
CA ARG A 111 -5.72 12.24 16.42
C ARG A 111 -4.52 12.48 17.34
N SER A 112 -3.79 11.42 17.60
CA SER A 112 -2.60 11.47 18.45
C SER A 112 -1.42 12.09 17.68
N PHE A 113 -0.58 12.83 18.40
CA PHE A 113 0.72 13.34 17.93
C PHE A 113 0.75 14.32 16.74
N GLY A 114 -0.35 15.05 16.48
CA GLY A 114 -0.38 16.04 15.37
C GLY A 114 -0.34 15.39 13.98
N VAL A 115 -0.72 14.12 13.89
CA VAL A 115 -0.86 13.37 12.64
C VAL A 115 -2.30 13.52 12.12
N GLU A 116 -2.44 13.89 10.86
CA GLU A 116 -3.73 14.00 10.16
C GLU A 116 -4.01 12.71 9.40
N ALA A 117 -5.01 11.93 9.84
CA ALA A 117 -5.43 10.74 9.12
C ALA A 117 -6.79 10.95 8.43
N THR A 118 -6.89 10.52 7.18
CA THR A 118 -8.12 10.60 6.38
C THR A 118 -8.48 9.24 5.81
N HIS A 119 -9.75 8.87 5.92
CA HIS A 119 -10.25 7.69 5.25
C HIS A 119 -10.36 7.96 3.74
N ILE A 120 -9.79 7.07 2.93
CA ILE A 120 -9.94 7.13 1.47
C ILE A 120 -11.06 6.21 1.02
N SER A 121 -11.99 6.74 0.22
CA SER A 121 -13.01 5.96 -0.47
C SER A 121 -12.65 5.81 -1.94
N GLY A 122 -12.44 4.59 -2.41
CA GLY A 122 -12.10 4.36 -3.83
C GLY A 122 -13.19 4.82 -4.81
N THR A 123 -14.43 4.98 -4.35
CA THR A 123 -15.54 5.46 -5.18
C THR A 123 -15.49 6.96 -5.47
N SER A 124 -14.74 7.75 -4.70
CA SER A 124 -14.63 9.20 -4.95
C SER A 124 -13.93 9.51 -6.27
N LEU A 125 -13.04 8.62 -6.73
CA LEU A 125 -12.30 8.79 -7.99
C LEU A 125 -13.18 8.89 -9.23
N LYS A 126 -14.44 8.41 -9.17
CA LYS A 126 -15.35 8.50 -10.32
C LYS A 126 -15.75 9.97 -10.61
N ASP A 127 -15.76 10.81 -9.59
CA ASP A 127 -16.22 12.21 -9.62
C ASP A 127 -15.05 13.20 -9.46
N ASP A 128 -13.81 12.70 -9.43
CA ASP A 128 -12.60 13.45 -9.14
C ASP A 128 -11.65 13.46 -10.35
N GLU A 129 -10.91 14.56 -10.53
CA GLU A 129 -9.99 14.74 -11.67
C GLU A 129 -8.86 13.70 -11.72
N VAL A 130 -8.48 13.12 -10.57
CA VAL A 130 -7.49 12.06 -10.48
C VAL A 130 -7.98 10.76 -11.14
N GLY A 131 -9.29 10.52 -11.18
CA GLY A 131 -9.87 9.32 -11.78
C GLY A 131 -9.48 9.12 -13.25
N PRO A 132 -9.79 10.08 -14.15
CA PRO A 132 -9.35 10.05 -15.54
C PRO A 132 -7.83 9.95 -15.71
N MET A 133 -7.05 10.72 -14.93
CA MET A 133 -5.57 10.69 -14.98
C MET A 133 -5.04 9.27 -14.73
N ILE A 134 -5.57 8.58 -13.72
CA ILE A 134 -5.13 7.22 -13.39
C ILE A 134 -5.68 6.20 -14.41
N TYR A 135 -7.00 6.15 -14.62
CA TYR A 135 -7.62 5.03 -15.33
C TYR A 135 -7.64 5.16 -16.85
N ARG A 136 -7.49 6.37 -17.39
CA ARG A 136 -7.48 6.60 -18.85
C ARG A 136 -6.08 6.92 -19.37
N GLU A 137 -5.32 7.73 -18.65
CA GLU A 137 -4.06 8.27 -19.16
C GLU A 137 -2.87 7.41 -18.74
N PHE A 138 -2.76 7.08 -17.45
CA PHE A 138 -1.60 6.37 -16.90
C PHE A 138 -1.71 4.84 -16.99
N LEU A 139 -2.72 4.25 -16.32
CA LEU A 139 -2.77 2.82 -16.05
C LEU A 139 -2.81 1.94 -17.32
N PRO A 140 -3.56 2.27 -18.39
CA PRO A 140 -3.56 1.46 -19.60
C PRO A 140 -2.19 1.33 -20.24
N GLN A 141 -1.43 2.42 -20.30
CA GLN A 141 -0.08 2.45 -20.88
C GLN A 141 0.92 1.71 -19.98
N ALA A 142 0.85 1.94 -18.67
CA ALA A 142 1.73 1.31 -17.70
C ALA A 142 1.53 -0.22 -17.62
N LEU A 143 0.28 -0.69 -17.71
CA LEU A 143 -0.04 -2.11 -17.81
C LEU A 143 0.46 -2.72 -19.12
N ALA A 144 0.27 -2.04 -20.25
CA ALA A 144 0.76 -2.50 -21.55
C ALA A 144 2.29 -2.61 -21.59
N ALA A 145 2.99 -1.65 -20.97
CA ALA A 145 4.44 -1.62 -20.84
C ALA A 145 4.98 -2.54 -19.73
N ARG A 146 4.10 -3.11 -18.89
CA ARG A 146 4.44 -3.88 -17.67
C ARG A 146 5.31 -3.11 -16.67
N THR A 147 5.29 -1.78 -16.72
CA THR A 147 5.86 -0.92 -15.67
C THR A 147 4.91 -0.78 -14.49
N PHE A 148 3.66 -1.20 -14.66
CA PHE A 148 2.70 -1.51 -13.61
C PHE A 148 2.14 -2.91 -13.86
N VAL A 149 1.98 -3.72 -12.82
CA VAL A 149 1.48 -5.08 -12.90
C VAL A 149 0.28 -5.30 -11.96
N PRO A 150 -0.69 -6.17 -12.35
CA PRO A 150 -1.75 -6.58 -11.45
C PRO A 150 -1.18 -7.27 -10.21
N ALA A 151 -1.38 -6.66 -9.04
CA ALA A 151 -0.86 -7.16 -7.78
C ALA A 151 -1.83 -6.89 -6.61
N PRO A 152 -1.85 -7.76 -5.58
CA PRO A 152 -1.13 -9.03 -5.50
C PRO A 152 -1.70 -10.09 -6.48
N PRO A 153 -1.00 -11.22 -6.71
CA PRO A 153 -1.45 -12.27 -7.61
C PRO A 153 -2.88 -12.75 -7.30
N ALA A 154 -3.63 -13.07 -8.35
CA ALA A 154 -4.96 -13.64 -8.20
C ALA A 154 -4.87 -15.08 -7.63
N LYS A 155 -5.69 -15.37 -6.63
CA LYS A 155 -6.00 -16.72 -6.16
C LYS A 155 -7.41 -17.05 -6.63
N ILE A 156 -7.49 -17.82 -7.72
CA ILE A 156 -8.75 -18.27 -8.30
C ILE A 156 -9.33 -19.34 -7.38
N VAL A 157 -10.55 -19.10 -6.87
CA VAL A 157 -11.27 -20.05 -6.01
C VAL A 157 -12.15 -20.99 -6.83
N GLY A 158 -12.63 -20.54 -7.98
CA GLY A 158 -13.37 -21.36 -8.94
C GLY A 158 -14.01 -20.52 -10.04
N GLN A 159 -14.90 -21.15 -10.80
CA GLN A 159 -15.69 -20.54 -11.87
C GLN A 159 -17.18 -20.59 -11.50
N GLY A 160 -17.92 -19.56 -11.85
CA GLY A 160 -19.37 -19.49 -11.61
C GLY A 160 -19.75 -18.86 -10.26
N LEU A 161 -20.98 -18.34 -10.18
CA LEU A 161 -21.49 -17.63 -9.00
C LEU A 161 -21.67 -18.54 -7.78
N GLU A 162 -21.81 -19.84 -7.99
CA GLU A 162 -21.83 -20.88 -6.96
C GLU A 162 -20.57 -20.89 -6.10
N MET A 163 -19.44 -20.38 -6.63
CA MET A 163 -18.17 -20.32 -5.91
C MET A 163 -18.03 -19.11 -5.00
N LEU A 164 -19.00 -18.17 -4.99
CA LEU A 164 -18.92 -16.97 -4.16
C LEU A 164 -18.83 -17.28 -2.67
N GLN A 165 -19.60 -18.26 -2.18
CA GLN A 165 -19.57 -18.64 -0.76
C GLN A 165 -18.19 -19.17 -0.37
N ALA A 166 -17.62 -20.10 -1.14
CA ALA A 166 -16.28 -20.62 -0.92
C ALA A 166 -15.21 -19.51 -0.99
N ALA A 167 -15.38 -18.53 -1.88
CA ALA A 167 -14.48 -17.38 -1.99
C ALA A 167 -14.54 -16.47 -0.76
N LEU A 168 -15.74 -16.20 -0.23
CA LEU A 168 -15.92 -15.41 1.00
C LEU A 168 -15.36 -16.14 2.22
N GLU A 169 -15.51 -17.47 2.30
CA GLU A 169 -14.91 -18.29 3.35
C GLU A 169 -13.39 -18.27 3.29
N ALA A 170 -12.81 -18.39 2.09
CA ALA A 170 -11.37 -18.26 1.87
C ALA A 170 -10.85 -16.88 2.27
N LEU A 171 -11.61 -15.82 1.99
CA LEU A 171 -11.28 -14.46 2.42
C LEU A 171 -11.32 -14.34 3.96
N LYS A 172 -12.38 -14.85 4.59
CA LYS A 172 -12.58 -14.83 6.04
C LYS A 172 -11.50 -15.61 6.80
N ALA A 173 -11.02 -16.72 6.23
CA ALA A 173 -9.92 -17.50 6.79
C ALA A 173 -8.56 -16.76 6.78
N GLY A 174 -8.48 -15.62 6.08
CA GLY A 174 -7.28 -14.82 5.96
C GLY A 174 -6.51 -15.12 4.66
N VAL A 175 -6.00 -14.06 4.06
CA VAL A 175 -5.28 -14.12 2.78
C VAL A 175 -3.99 -13.32 2.91
N SER A 176 -2.89 -13.91 2.48
CA SER A 176 -1.58 -13.24 2.44
C SER A 176 -1.19 -12.98 1.00
N ALA A 177 -0.97 -11.72 0.65
CA ALA A 177 -0.40 -11.31 -0.62
C ALA A 177 -1.07 -12.00 -1.84
N ALA A 178 -2.40 -12.10 -1.81
CA ALA A 178 -3.18 -12.63 -2.93
C ALA A 178 -4.56 -11.95 -2.99
N LYS A 179 -5.13 -11.86 -4.18
CA LYS A 179 -6.49 -11.38 -4.41
C LYS A 179 -7.40 -12.58 -4.67
N ILE A 180 -8.42 -12.80 -3.84
CA ILE A 180 -9.42 -13.83 -4.09
C ILE A 180 -10.24 -13.43 -5.33
N VAL A 181 -10.32 -14.34 -6.29
CA VAL A 181 -11.04 -14.14 -7.56
C VAL A 181 -11.94 -15.33 -7.83
N VAL A 182 -13.16 -15.06 -8.26
CA VAL A 182 -14.06 -16.03 -8.89
C VAL A 182 -14.16 -15.66 -10.36
N THR A 183 -13.94 -16.63 -11.23
CA THR A 183 -14.04 -16.43 -12.68
C THR A 183 -15.48 -16.62 -13.15
N LEU A 184 -15.86 -15.94 -14.23
CA LEU A 184 -17.16 -16.13 -14.86
C LEU A 184 -17.03 -17.14 -16.02
N PRO A 185 -18.12 -17.86 -16.36
CA PRO A 185 -18.20 -18.67 -17.58
C PRO A 185 -18.02 -17.86 -18.86
#